data_AF-A0A9P9WL40-F1
#
_entry.id   AF-A0A9P9WL40-F1
#
_cell.length_a   1.000
_cell.length_b   1.000
_cell.length_c   1.000
_cell.angle_alpha   90.00
_cell.angle_beta   90.00
_cell.angle_gamma   90.00
#
_symmetry.space_group_name_H-M   'P 1'
#
loop_
_entity.id
_entity.type
_entity.pdbx_description
1 polymer ?
#
loop_
_entity_poly.entity_id
_entity_poly.type
_entity_poly.pdbx_seq_one_letter_code
_entity_poly.pdbx_strand_id
1 'polypeptide(L)'
;MKFFATAVSAAAVASAATIGKRDVVFQVSDFTAGCIPHSSQCSYSFGVFQPGTMQTEPIKCSIQATGNPGGALPDVTGGTCEASSRTFAVTRGDAGLTFSVSQPVSPRSNQTGTYLIPADQLTFSGEPNAVVETYTGPTSFDLNSTF
;
A
#
# COMPACT_ATOMS: atom_id res chain seq x y z
N MET A 1 -51.44 7.19 -20.40
CA MET A 1 -50.61 6.38 -19.48
C MET A 1 -49.31 7.12 -19.20
N LYS A 2 -48.90 7.09 -17.92
CA LYS A 2 -47.51 7.17 -17.38
C LYS A 2 -46.73 8.51 -17.48
N PHE A 3 -46.63 9.15 -16.30
CA PHE A 3 -45.48 9.91 -15.80
C PHE A 3 -44.15 9.18 -16.02
N PHE A 4 -43.01 9.90 -16.11
CA PHE A 4 -41.70 9.65 -15.47
C PHE A 4 -40.73 10.76 -15.96
N ALA A 5 -40.37 11.74 -15.13
CA ALA A 5 -39.26 11.75 -14.15
C ALA A 5 -38.01 12.45 -14.72
N THR A 6 -37.78 13.64 -14.16
CA THR A 6 -36.61 14.52 -14.30
C THR A 6 -35.33 13.84 -13.79
N ALA A 7 -34.21 13.99 -14.49
CA ALA A 7 -32.88 13.68 -13.94
C ALA A 7 -31.93 14.85 -14.24
N VAL A 8 -31.62 15.62 -13.19
CA VAL A 8 -30.55 16.63 -13.18
C VAL A 8 -29.29 15.90 -12.74
N SER A 9 -28.36 15.66 -13.66
CA SER A 9 -27.04 15.12 -13.31
C SER A 9 -26.13 16.26 -12.89
N ALA A 10 -25.89 16.37 -11.59
CA ALA A 10 -24.90 17.26 -11.01
C ALA A 10 -23.49 16.87 -11.48
N ALA A 11 -22.76 17.83 -12.04
CA ALA A 11 -21.35 17.71 -12.32
C ALA A 11 -20.59 17.52 -11.00
N ALA A 12 -19.91 16.39 -10.85
CA ALA A 12 -18.97 16.19 -9.76
C ALA A 12 -17.76 17.12 -9.99
N VAL A 13 -17.62 18.12 -9.12
CA VAL A 13 -16.42 18.94 -9.02
C VAL A 13 -15.27 18.04 -8.58
N ALA A 14 -14.33 17.77 -9.48
CA ALA A 14 -13.05 17.19 -9.13
C ALA A 14 -12.29 18.23 -8.29
N SER A 15 -12.28 18.05 -6.97
CA SER A 15 -11.40 18.78 -6.08
C SER A 15 -9.96 18.34 -6.37
N ALA A 16 -9.31 18.99 -7.32
CA ALA A 16 -7.87 19.01 -7.45
C ALA A 16 -7.32 19.76 -6.23
N ALA A 17 -7.14 19.04 -5.12
CA ALA A 17 -6.43 19.54 -3.97
C ALA A 17 -5.03 19.94 -4.43
N THR A 18 -4.72 21.22 -4.31
CA THR A 18 -3.37 21.78 -4.45
C THR A 18 -2.43 20.96 -3.58
N ILE A 19 -1.54 20.18 -4.20
CA ILE A 19 -0.50 19.41 -3.51
C ILE A 19 0.50 20.43 -2.95
N GLY A 20 0.21 20.96 -1.75
CA GLY A 20 1.25 21.50 -0.89
C GLY A 20 2.33 20.44 -0.70
N LYS A 21 3.58 20.86 -0.45
CA LYS A 21 4.70 19.95 -0.15
C LYS A 21 4.20 18.86 0.79
N ARG A 22 4.07 17.62 0.28
CA ARG A 22 3.63 16.51 1.11
C ARG A 22 4.73 16.25 2.11
N ASP A 23 4.40 16.27 3.40
CA ASP A 23 5.35 15.95 4.45
C ASP A 23 5.68 14.46 4.36
N VAL A 24 6.89 14.17 3.85
CA VAL A 24 7.44 12.82 3.79
C VAL A 24 7.76 12.39 5.22
N VAL A 25 6.99 11.43 5.72
CA VAL A 25 7.12 10.92 7.10
C VAL A 25 7.92 9.62 7.16
N PHE A 26 7.91 8.84 6.07
CA PHE A 26 8.75 7.66 5.91
C PHE A 26 9.22 7.52 4.47
N GLN A 27 10.36 6.86 4.26
CA GLN A 27 10.89 6.49 2.96
C GLN A 27 10.98 4.98 2.90
N VAL A 28 10.51 4.39 1.81
CA VAL A 28 10.56 2.95 1.56
C VAL A 28 11.71 2.66 0.60
N SER A 29 12.46 1.58 0.87
CA SER A 29 13.48 1.02 -0.01
C SER A 29 13.24 -0.47 -0.25
N ASP A 30 13.82 -1.01 -1.31
CA ASP A 30 13.83 -2.44 -1.64
C ASP A 30 12.44 -3.10 -1.59
N PHE A 31 11.40 -2.35 -1.95
CA PHE A 31 10.03 -2.83 -1.90
C PHE A 31 9.81 -3.93 -2.92
N THR A 32 9.33 -5.07 -2.42
CA THR A 32 8.94 -6.23 -3.20
C THR A 32 7.62 -6.77 -2.67
N ALA A 33 6.77 -7.19 -3.59
CA ALA A 33 5.54 -7.90 -3.26
C ALA A 33 5.22 -8.91 -4.37
N GLY A 34 4.87 -10.14 -4.00
CA GLY A 34 4.46 -11.14 -4.99
C GLY A 34 3.86 -12.38 -4.35
N CYS A 35 2.98 -13.04 -5.10
CA CYS A 35 2.49 -14.36 -4.75
C CYS A 35 3.42 -15.45 -5.29
N ILE A 36 3.69 -16.47 -4.47
CA ILE A 36 4.64 -17.55 -4.79
C ILE A 36 3.92 -18.55 -5.71
N PRO A 37 4.45 -18.83 -6.91
CA PRO A 37 3.86 -19.84 -7.80
C PRO A 37 3.69 -21.19 -7.08
N HIS A 38 2.55 -21.84 -7.30
CA HIS A 38 2.18 -23.13 -6.68
C HIS A 38 2.03 -23.11 -5.16
N SER A 39 2.01 -21.92 -4.55
CA SER A 39 1.76 -21.73 -3.13
C SER A 39 0.53 -20.85 -2.94
N SER A 40 -0.16 -21.01 -1.81
CA SER A 40 -1.18 -20.04 -1.40
C SER A 40 -0.56 -18.79 -0.78
N GLN A 41 0.76 -18.75 -0.60
CA GLN A 41 1.46 -17.68 0.11
C GLN A 41 1.91 -16.56 -0.83
N CYS A 42 1.76 -15.34 -0.36
CA CYS A 42 2.36 -14.16 -0.94
C CYS A 42 3.24 -13.46 0.09
N SER A 43 4.18 -12.65 -0.38
CA SER A 43 5.09 -11.91 0.47
C SER A 43 5.04 -10.42 0.19
N TYR A 44 5.30 -9.65 1.24
CA TYR A 44 5.74 -8.26 1.16
C TYR A 44 7.07 -8.15 1.89
N SER A 45 8.03 -7.42 1.33
CA SER A 45 9.33 -7.15 1.97
C SER A 45 9.86 -5.79 1.52
N PHE A 46 10.31 -4.98 2.48
CA PHE A 46 10.85 -3.65 2.23
C PHE A 46 11.70 -3.16 3.40
N GLY A 47 12.51 -2.13 3.17
CA GLY A 47 13.13 -1.31 4.20
C GLY A 47 12.32 -0.03 4.43
N VAL A 48 12.22 0.44 5.68
CA VAL A 48 11.59 1.72 6.01
C VAL A 48 12.51 2.62 6.82
N PHE A 49 12.69 3.84 6.32
CA PHE A 49 13.51 4.89 6.91
C PHE A 49 12.64 6.07 7.35
N GLN A 50 12.94 6.68 8.50
CA GLN A 50 12.24 7.88 8.96
C GLN A 50 13.18 9.08 8.91
N PRO A 51 13.00 10.00 7.94
CA PRO A 51 13.85 11.16 7.79
C PRO A 51 13.73 12.11 8.99
N GLY A 52 14.78 12.91 9.21
CA GLY A 52 14.82 13.88 10.32
C GLY A 52 14.96 13.25 11.72
N THR A 53 15.30 11.97 11.81
CA THR A 53 15.62 11.27 13.06
C THR A 53 17.08 10.83 13.10
N MET A 54 17.51 10.22 14.20
CA MET A 54 18.85 9.63 14.35
C MET A 54 18.98 8.23 13.71
N GLN A 55 17.96 7.79 12.96
CA GLN A 55 18.03 6.53 12.22
C GLN A 55 19.10 6.63 11.11
N THR A 56 19.99 5.65 11.01
CA THR A 56 21.05 5.61 10.00
C THR A 56 20.81 4.57 8.91
N GLU A 57 20.02 3.53 9.20
CA GLU A 57 19.77 2.40 8.30
C GLU A 57 18.27 2.11 8.20
N PRO A 58 17.73 1.68 7.05
CA PRO A 58 16.33 1.25 6.93
C PRO A 58 16.01 0.08 7.85
N ILE A 59 14.83 0.12 8.48
CA ILE A 59 14.31 -0.99 9.27
C ILE A 59 13.61 -1.97 8.33
N LYS A 60 13.97 -3.25 8.39
CA LYS A 60 13.34 -4.27 7.56
C LYS A 60 11.93 -4.61 8.05
N CYS A 61 10.98 -4.65 7.12
CA CYS A 61 9.62 -5.08 7.35
C CYS A 61 9.29 -6.19 6.35
N SER A 62 8.66 -7.26 6.82
CA SER A 62 8.21 -8.32 5.93
C SER A 62 7.07 -9.13 6.52
N ILE A 63 6.26 -9.73 5.65
CA ILE A 63 5.24 -10.70 6.04
C ILE A 63 5.06 -11.72 4.92
N GLN A 64 4.73 -12.96 5.31
CA GLN A 64 4.11 -13.93 4.41
C GLN A 64 2.67 -14.13 4.85
N ALA A 65 1.74 -14.03 3.91
CA ALA A 65 0.31 -14.16 4.16
C ALA A 65 -0.35 -14.94 3.03
N THR A 66 -1.47 -15.58 3.33
CA THR A 66 -2.26 -16.28 2.31
C THR A 66 -2.81 -15.25 1.32
N GLY A 67 -2.57 -15.46 0.03
CA GLY A 67 -3.07 -14.62 -1.06
C GLY A 67 -4.59 -14.60 -1.14
N ASN A 68 -5.09 -13.52 -1.72
CA ASN A 68 -6.51 -13.37 -2.06
C ASN A 68 -6.90 -14.29 -3.23
N PRO A 69 -8.21 -14.54 -3.43
CA PRO A 69 -8.70 -15.35 -4.55
C PRO A 69 -8.13 -14.90 -5.90
N GLY A 70 -7.84 -15.86 -6.78
CA GLY A 70 -7.23 -15.59 -8.09
C GLY A 70 -5.72 -15.33 -8.03
N GLY A 71 -5.06 -15.58 -6.90
CA GLY A 71 -3.62 -15.38 -6.73
C GLY A 71 -3.24 -13.92 -6.57
N ALA A 72 -4.18 -13.09 -6.11
CA ALA A 72 -3.93 -11.68 -5.86
C ALA A 72 -3.20 -11.47 -4.53
N LEU A 73 -2.38 -10.43 -4.46
CA LEU A 73 -1.72 -10.01 -3.23
C LEU A 73 -2.77 -9.74 -2.13
N PRO A 74 -2.52 -10.21 -0.89
CA PRO A 74 -3.49 -10.11 0.18
C PRO A 74 -3.48 -8.74 0.84
N ASP A 75 -4.61 -8.42 1.48
CA ASP A 75 -4.64 -7.34 2.44
C ASP A 75 -3.79 -7.72 3.67
N VAL A 76 -3.16 -6.72 4.26
CA VAL A 76 -2.35 -6.88 5.47
C VAL A 76 -2.86 -5.91 6.51
N THR A 77 -3.27 -6.43 7.66
CA THR A 77 -3.61 -5.62 8.83
C THR A 77 -2.57 -5.86 9.92
N GLY A 78 -1.67 -4.90 10.12
CA GLY A 78 -0.69 -4.95 11.21
C GLY A 78 0.53 -5.84 10.93
N GLY A 79 1.05 -5.80 9.70
CA GLY A 79 2.38 -6.35 9.43
C GLY A 79 3.43 -5.65 10.29
N THR A 80 4.49 -6.35 10.66
CA THR A 80 5.49 -5.86 11.61
C THR A 80 6.85 -5.61 10.97
N CYS A 81 7.65 -4.79 11.64
CA CYS A 81 9.03 -4.49 11.27
C CYS A 81 9.99 -5.01 12.34
N GLU A 82 11.14 -5.52 11.92
CA GLU A 82 12.13 -6.12 12.80
C GLU A 82 12.65 -5.11 13.83
N ALA A 83 12.71 -5.51 15.10
CA ALA A 83 13.20 -4.69 16.21
C ALA A 83 12.60 -3.26 16.28
N SER A 84 11.35 -3.10 15.86
CA SER A 84 10.69 -1.80 15.75
C SER A 84 9.24 -1.84 16.20
N SER A 85 8.72 -0.71 16.70
CA SER A 85 7.30 -0.52 16.98
C SER A 85 6.48 -0.16 15.73
N ARG A 86 7.13 -0.04 14.58
CA ARG A 86 6.46 0.25 13.31
C ARG A 86 5.63 -0.94 12.86
N THR A 87 4.45 -0.63 12.35
CA THR A 87 3.57 -1.59 11.66
C THR A 87 3.28 -1.10 10.26
N PHE A 88 2.87 -2.01 9.39
CA PHE A 88 2.40 -1.67 8.05
C PHE A 88 1.07 -2.33 7.74
N ALA A 89 0.34 -1.71 6.82
CA ALA A 89 -0.90 -2.25 6.31
C ALA A 89 -0.97 -2.10 4.79
N VAL A 90 -1.66 -3.05 4.17
CA VAL A 90 -1.96 -3.05 2.74
C VAL A 90 -3.44 -3.29 2.59
N THR A 91 -4.12 -2.46 1.80
CA THR A 91 -5.55 -2.60 1.55
C THR A 91 -5.84 -2.39 0.08
N ARG A 92 -6.51 -3.36 -0.54
CA ARG A 92 -6.93 -3.28 -1.93
C ARG A 92 -8.13 -2.36 -2.11
N GLY A 93 -8.10 -1.59 -3.20
CA GLY A 93 -9.22 -0.83 -3.72
C GLY A 93 -9.19 -0.77 -5.25
N ASP A 94 -10.15 -0.08 -5.86
CA ASP A 94 -10.30 -0.04 -7.32
C ASP A 94 -9.07 0.56 -8.05
N ALA A 95 -8.36 1.49 -7.40
CA ALA A 95 -7.18 2.15 -7.95
C ALA A 95 -5.87 1.37 -7.77
N GLY A 96 -5.87 0.27 -7.01
CA GLY A 96 -4.67 -0.51 -6.67
C GLY A 96 -4.60 -0.87 -5.19
N LEU A 97 -3.40 -0.83 -4.60
CA LEU A 97 -3.18 -1.11 -3.18
C LEU A 97 -2.81 0.17 -2.42
N THR A 98 -3.54 0.48 -1.36
CA THR A 98 -3.11 1.48 -0.38
C THR A 98 -2.11 0.84 0.57
N PHE A 99 -0.86 1.27 0.49
CA PHE A 99 0.22 0.87 1.37
C PHE A 99 0.43 1.93 2.45
N SER A 100 0.60 1.51 3.70
CA SER A 100 0.82 2.42 4.82
C SER A 100 1.82 1.87 5.82
N VAL A 101 2.59 2.76 6.44
CA VAL A 101 3.42 2.48 7.62
C VAL A 101 3.00 3.41 8.74
N SER A 102 2.91 2.86 9.95
CA SER A 102 2.48 3.55 11.15
C SER A 102 3.48 3.33 12.28
N GLN A 103 3.75 4.38 13.04
CA GLN A 103 4.57 4.35 14.25
C GLN A 103 3.90 5.09 15.40
N PRO A 104 3.85 4.51 16.61
CA PRO A 104 3.44 5.25 17.80
C PRO A 104 4.40 6.41 18.10
N VAL A 105 3.86 7.63 18.18
CA VAL A 105 4.58 8.83 18.64
C VAL A 105 4.30 9.09 20.12
N SER A 106 3.11 8.72 20.58
CA SER A 106 2.70 8.72 21.99
C SER A 106 1.77 7.53 22.24
N PRO A 107 1.41 7.22 23.50
CA PRO A 107 0.41 6.18 23.79
C PRO A 107 -0.97 6.41 23.15
N ARG A 108 -1.24 7.61 22.63
CA ARG A 108 -2.54 8.00 22.05
C ARG A 108 -2.47 8.47 20.59
N SER A 109 -1.30 8.43 19.96
CA SER A 109 -1.14 8.96 18.61
C SER A 109 -0.09 8.20 17.81
N ASN A 110 -0.40 7.99 16.54
CA ASN A 110 0.52 7.41 15.56
C ASN A 110 0.87 8.45 14.49
N GLN A 111 2.12 8.42 14.02
CA GLN A 111 2.48 9.01 12.74
C GLN A 111 2.29 7.94 11.67
N THR A 112 1.48 8.24 10.66
CA THR A 112 1.18 7.32 9.55
C THR A 112 1.56 7.97 8.23
N GLY A 113 2.30 7.24 7.40
CA GLY A 113 2.58 7.60 6.03
C GLY A 113 1.88 6.64 5.07
N THR A 114 1.39 7.15 3.95
CA THR A 114 0.69 6.37 2.92
C THR A 114 1.27 6.55 1.53
N TYR A 115 1.11 5.53 0.71
CA TYR A 115 1.41 5.50 -0.72
C TYR A 115 0.39 4.63 -1.45
N LEU A 116 -0.08 5.09 -2.60
CA LEU A 116 -0.92 4.29 -3.49
C LEU A 116 -0.01 3.55 -4.48
N ILE A 117 0.03 2.23 -4.37
CA ILE A 117 0.54 1.35 -5.42
C ILE A 117 -0.55 1.26 -6.48
N PRO A 118 -0.39 1.88 -7.66
CA PRO A 118 -1.45 1.91 -8.65
C PRO A 118 -1.61 0.52 -9.30
N ALA A 119 -2.81 0.24 -9.80
CA ALA A 119 -3.15 -1.06 -10.39
C ALA A 119 -2.26 -1.45 -11.59
N ASP A 120 -1.69 -0.48 -12.32
CA ASP A 120 -0.79 -0.73 -13.46
C ASP A 120 0.61 -1.23 -13.03
N GLN A 121 0.95 -1.13 -11.75
CA GLN A 121 2.16 -1.70 -11.15
C GLN A 121 1.95 -3.12 -10.61
N LEU A 122 0.73 -3.66 -10.75
CA LEU A 122 0.35 -5.00 -10.31
C LEU A 122 0.08 -5.85 -11.55
N THR A 123 0.92 -6.86 -11.77
CA THR A 123 0.83 -7.71 -12.95
C THR A 123 0.50 -9.13 -12.54
N PHE A 124 -0.47 -9.73 -13.22
CA PHE A 124 -0.71 -11.16 -13.14
C PHE A 124 0.14 -11.89 -14.17
N SER A 125 0.96 -12.84 -13.72
CA SER A 125 1.62 -13.79 -14.61
C SER A 125 0.82 -15.09 -14.64
N GLY A 126 0.44 -15.52 -15.84
CA GLY A 126 -0.14 -16.84 -16.09
C GLY A 126 0.98 -17.85 -16.31
N GLU A 127 1.34 -18.58 -15.27
CA GLU A 127 2.14 -19.80 -15.38
C GLU A 127 1.21 -20.97 -15.80
N PRO A 128 1.73 -22.04 -16.43
CA PRO A 128 0.91 -23.13 -16.96
C PRO A 128 -0.11 -23.72 -15.97
N ASN A 129 0.13 -23.60 -14.66
CA ASN A 129 -0.77 -24.08 -13.59
C ASN A 129 -0.95 -23.08 -12.43
N ALA A 130 -0.61 -21.80 -12.60
CA ALA A 130 -0.79 -20.80 -11.54
C ALA A 130 -1.00 -19.40 -12.13
N VAL A 131 -1.93 -18.66 -11.55
CA VAL A 131 -2.07 -17.21 -11.79
C VAL A 131 -1.60 -16.54 -10.50
N VAL A 132 -0.59 -15.69 -10.59
CA VAL A 132 -0.03 -14.98 -9.44
C VAL A 132 0.15 -13.50 -9.76
N GLU A 133 -0.23 -12.64 -8.82
CA GLU A 133 0.01 -11.21 -8.90
C GLU A 133 1.38 -10.87 -8.31
N THR A 134 2.10 -9.99 -9.00
CA THR A 134 3.41 -9.48 -8.58
C THR A 134 3.45 -7.97 -8.76
N TYR A 135 4.11 -7.29 -7.83
CA TYR A 135 4.43 -5.86 -7.95
C TYR A 135 5.64 -5.64 -8.87
N THR A 136 5.50 -4.73 -9.82
CA THR A 136 6.54 -4.41 -10.83
C THR A 136 6.90 -2.92 -10.87
N GLY A 137 6.40 -2.14 -9.92
CA GLY A 137 6.66 -0.71 -9.82
C GLY A 137 8.03 -0.36 -9.19
N PRO A 138 8.26 0.92 -8.87
CA PRO A 138 9.47 1.38 -8.20
C PRO A 138 9.72 0.66 -6.87
N THR A 139 10.96 0.28 -6.60
CA THR A 139 11.35 -0.34 -5.32
C THR A 139 11.55 0.68 -4.20
N SER A 140 11.52 1.97 -4.51
CA SER A 140 11.70 3.06 -3.53
C SER A 140 10.70 4.19 -3.78
N PHE A 141 10.08 4.66 -2.70
CA PHE A 141 9.07 5.72 -2.76
C PHE A 141 8.86 6.36 -1.37
N ASP A 142 8.35 7.58 -1.37
CA ASP A 142 8.06 8.35 -0.17
C ASP A 142 6.63 8.09 0.33
N LEU A 143 6.50 7.89 1.65
CA LEU A 143 5.22 7.84 2.32
C LEU A 143 4.88 9.21 2.89
N ASN A 144 3.72 9.71 2.50
CA ASN A 144 3.28 11.05 2.85
C ASN A 144 2.27 10.98 4.00
N SER A 145 2.29 11.98 4.88
CA SER A 145 1.31 12.07 5.94
C SER A 145 -0.11 12.17 5.38
N THR A 146 -1.02 11.39 5.95
CA THR A 146 -2.46 11.50 5.69
C THR A 146 -3.01 12.60 6.59
N PHE A 147 -3.31 13.77 6.02
CA PHE A 147 -4.02 14.87 6.69
C PHE A 147 -5.48 14.92 6.22
#